data_AF-A0A6L8ERV0-F1
#
_entry.id   AF-A0A6L8ERV0-F1
#
_cell.length_a   1.000
_cell.length_b   1.000
_cell.length_c   1.000
_cell.angle_alpha   90.00
_cell.angle_beta   90.00
_cell.angle_gamma   90.00
#
_symmetry.space_group_name_H-M   'P 1'
#
loop_
_entity.id
_entity.type
_entity.pdbx_description
1 polymer ?
#
loop_
_entity_poly.entity_id
_entity_poly.type
_entity_poly.pdbx_seq_one_letter_code
_entity_poly.pdbx_strand_id
1 'polypeptide(L)'
;MKKTLISFFYFLCLLSFFLLTGCGSTEDSPETVTPLDFIAGETESYPSWDPTPTTYETNLSTQEMEAVRLRAKIFRDELSTGKRKIPPDWYTTEDPILRAEYLRAQLVKQFGDIPQVHTVAEWHLKVPMGITRVPIDEYIAFLEAQLHLWPSNVTRRTLENARNRQKNTPELSPQSKNDQLQTENPQLWAERERERLIQEHGDIPQVHIIVDYDLKWLLGQPITDDEYLNYLEAVVHLDPEDEIGKRLLKRHQKAKADGIPFKDVNIDDIIPPKDNNEDNDE
;
A
#
# COMPACT_ATOMS: atom_id res chain seq x y z
N MET A 1 49.45 25.34 56.49
CA MET A 1 48.93 26.33 55.51
C MET A 1 49.35 26.09 54.05
N LYS A 2 50.42 25.35 53.71
CA LYS A 2 50.81 25.13 52.29
C LYS A 2 49.94 24.13 51.51
N LYS A 3 49.28 23.16 52.18
CA LYS A 3 48.44 22.15 51.50
C LYS A 3 47.07 22.67 51.04
N THR A 4 46.52 23.67 51.73
CA THR A 4 45.23 24.29 51.36
C THR A 4 45.34 25.16 50.11
N LEU A 5 46.51 25.75 49.87
CA LEU A 5 46.74 26.64 48.73
C LEU A 5 46.80 25.88 47.40
N ILE A 6 47.37 24.66 47.42
CA ILE A 6 47.44 23.78 46.24
C ILE A 6 46.04 23.28 45.85
N SER A 7 45.22 22.88 46.82
CA SER A 7 43.84 22.41 46.55
C SER A 7 42.95 23.50 45.98
N PHE A 8 43.13 24.75 46.41
CA PHE A 8 42.35 25.89 45.90
C PHE A 8 42.71 26.21 44.43
N PHE A 9 43.98 26.03 44.06
CA PHE A 9 44.45 26.26 42.70
C PHE A 9 43.88 25.24 41.70
N TYR A 10 43.84 23.95 42.07
CA TYR A 10 43.19 22.93 41.23
C TYR A 10 41.70 23.15 41.08
N PHE A 11 41.01 23.59 42.13
CA PHE A 11 39.58 23.88 42.08
C PHE A 11 39.27 25.04 41.13
N LEU A 12 40.09 26.09 41.13
CA LEU A 12 39.98 27.22 40.19
C LEU A 12 40.25 26.80 38.72
N CYS A 13 41.24 25.95 38.47
CA CYS A 13 41.51 25.42 37.13
C CYS A 13 40.37 24.51 36.61
N LEU A 14 39.73 23.75 37.50
CA LEU A 14 38.59 22.90 37.13
C LEU A 14 37.34 23.74 36.86
N LEU A 15 37.13 24.80 37.64
CA LEU A 15 36.03 25.75 37.43
C LEU A 15 36.19 26.55 36.12
N SER A 16 37.41 26.91 35.72
CA SER A 16 37.65 27.58 34.43
C SER A 16 37.42 26.67 33.23
N PHE A 17 37.63 25.35 33.38
CA PHE A 17 37.26 24.38 32.35
C PHE A 17 35.74 24.31 32.13
N PHE A 18 34.94 24.40 33.20
CA PHE A 18 33.48 24.41 33.09
C PHE A 18 32.91 25.71 32.47
N LEU A 19 33.57 26.86 32.69
CA LEU A 19 33.16 28.13 32.09
C LEU A 19 33.52 28.23 30.59
N LEU A 20 34.56 27.54 30.13
CA LEU A 20 34.95 27.50 28.72
C LEU A 20 34.19 26.46 27.89
N THR A 21 33.50 25.52 28.54
CA THR A 21 32.50 24.63 27.88
C THR A 21 31.09 25.22 27.89
N GLY A 22 30.93 26.50 28.28
CA GLY A 22 29.67 27.21 28.11
C GLY A 22 29.32 27.32 26.64
N CYS A 23 28.20 26.68 26.25
CA CYS A 23 27.61 26.76 24.93
C CYS A 23 27.71 28.18 24.37
N GLY A 24 28.55 28.35 23.35
CA GLY A 24 28.45 29.49 22.46
C GLY A 24 27.07 29.44 21.84
N SER A 25 26.18 30.31 22.33
CA SER A 25 24.97 30.70 21.62
C SER A 25 25.42 31.48 20.38
N THR A 26 25.77 30.75 19.32
CA THR A 26 25.83 31.33 18.00
C THR A 26 24.39 31.60 17.58
N GLU A 27 23.93 32.82 17.86
CA GLU A 27 22.82 33.47 17.17
C GLU A 27 23.22 33.70 15.70
N ASP A 28 23.36 32.61 14.97
CA ASP A 28 23.32 32.50 13.52
C ASP A 28 22.86 31.07 13.28
N SER A 29 21.66 30.79 13.80
CA SER A 29 20.93 29.58 13.46
C SER A 29 20.46 29.80 12.02
N PRO A 30 21.03 29.15 10.98
CA PRO A 30 20.21 28.90 9.81
C PRO A 30 18.94 28.26 10.37
N GLU A 31 17.78 28.78 9.99
CA GLU A 31 16.50 28.14 10.27
C GLU A 31 16.65 26.68 9.86
N THR A 32 16.99 25.87 10.85
CA THR A 32 17.08 24.44 10.68
C THR A 32 15.64 24.08 10.88
N VAL A 33 14.86 24.27 9.81
CA VAL A 33 13.55 23.64 9.68
C VAL A 33 13.89 22.17 9.81
N THR A 34 13.81 21.65 11.03
CA THR A 34 13.96 20.24 11.30
C THR A 34 12.83 19.61 10.51
N PRO A 35 13.10 18.85 9.44
CA PRO A 35 12.04 18.18 8.69
C PRO A 35 11.23 17.23 9.59
N LEU A 36 11.74 16.98 10.81
CA LEU A 36 11.09 16.27 11.89
C LEU A 36 9.83 16.95 12.42
N ASP A 37 9.66 18.28 12.36
CA ASP A 37 8.42 18.91 12.79
C ASP A 37 7.26 18.62 11.82
N PHE A 38 7.55 18.19 10.59
CA PHE A 38 6.54 17.70 9.66
C PHE A 38 6.14 16.24 9.92
N ILE A 39 7.02 15.43 10.51
CA ILE A 39 6.76 14.01 10.80
C ILE A 39 6.24 13.82 12.24
N ALA A 40 6.71 14.64 13.18
CA ALA A 40 6.43 14.54 14.61
C ALA A 40 5.67 15.74 15.19
N GLY A 41 5.62 16.87 14.49
CA GLY A 41 4.84 18.05 14.90
C GLY A 41 3.38 17.88 14.50
N GLU A 42 2.51 18.13 15.48
CA GLU A 42 1.06 18.23 15.34
C GLU A 42 0.34 16.94 14.91
N THR A 43 0.15 16.09 15.93
CA THR A 43 -1.02 15.22 16.08
C THR A 43 -2.35 16.00 16.16
N GLU A 44 -2.48 17.16 15.50
CA GLU A 44 -3.77 17.74 15.18
C GLU A 44 -4.28 17.03 13.93
N SER A 45 -5.04 15.95 14.15
CA SER A 45 -5.81 15.29 13.11
C SER A 45 -4.99 14.97 11.85
N TYR A 46 -4.06 14.00 11.96
CA TYR A 46 -3.90 13.11 10.80
C TYR A 46 -5.33 12.71 10.42
N PRO A 47 -5.80 13.01 9.19
CA PRO A 47 -7.14 12.62 8.78
C PRO A 47 -7.25 11.17 9.17
N SER A 48 -8.28 10.83 9.94
CA SER A 48 -8.47 9.50 10.51
C SER A 48 -8.31 8.48 9.38
N TRP A 49 -7.08 8.00 9.18
CA TRP A 49 -6.75 6.84 8.37
C TRP A 49 -7.14 5.64 9.23
N ASP A 50 -8.37 5.64 9.72
CA ASP A 50 -9.10 4.39 9.74
C ASP A 50 -9.29 4.13 8.26
N PRO A 51 -8.62 3.12 7.67
CA PRO A 51 -8.84 2.75 6.29
C PRO A 51 -10.28 2.23 6.23
N THR A 52 -11.26 3.13 6.21
CA THR A 52 -12.54 2.83 5.59
C THR A 52 -12.17 2.52 4.16
N PRO A 53 -12.43 1.29 3.68
CA PRO A 53 -11.97 0.82 2.39
C PRO A 53 -12.68 1.66 1.32
N THR A 54 -12.08 2.79 0.94
CA THR A 54 -12.55 3.66 -0.12
C THR A 54 -11.99 3.11 -1.43
N THR A 55 -12.90 2.85 -2.34
CA THR A 55 -12.87 1.83 -3.41
C THR A 55 -12.16 2.30 -4.68
N TYR A 56 -10.92 2.79 -4.54
CA TYR A 56 -10.04 3.01 -5.69
C TYR A 56 -8.95 1.94 -5.66
N GLU A 57 -9.29 0.75 -6.16
CA GLU A 57 -8.37 -0.36 -6.32
C GLU A 57 -7.44 -0.07 -7.49
N THR A 58 -6.22 0.40 -7.20
CA THR A 58 -5.16 0.36 -8.21
C THR A 58 -4.34 -0.89 -7.94
N ASN A 59 -4.79 -2.03 -8.47
CA ASN A 59 -4.02 -3.27 -8.42
C ASN A 59 -2.89 -3.14 -9.46
N LEU A 60 -1.73 -2.61 -9.05
CA LEU A 60 -0.52 -2.67 -9.87
C LEU A 60 -0.21 -4.13 -10.18
N SER A 61 -0.04 -4.44 -11.47
CA SER A 61 0.41 -5.75 -11.89
C SER A 61 1.78 -6.09 -11.27
N THR A 62 2.10 -7.39 -11.18
CA THR A 62 3.42 -7.84 -10.70
C THR A 62 4.56 -7.18 -11.49
N GLN A 63 4.40 -7.02 -12.80
CA GLN A 63 5.39 -6.39 -13.67
C GLN A 63 5.57 -4.90 -13.36
N GLU A 64 4.48 -4.16 -13.10
CA GLU A 64 4.56 -2.76 -12.71
C GLU A 64 5.22 -2.59 -11.34
N MET A 65 4.90 -3.48 -10.39
CA MET A 65 5.56 -3.50 -9.07
C MET A 65 7.06 -3.79 -9.18
N GLU A 66 7.49 -4.67 -10.07
CA GLU A 66 8.90 -4.92 -10.34
C GLU A 66 9.58 -3.70 -10.97
N ALA A 67 8.93 -3.03 -11.92
CA ALA A 67 9.45 -1.80 -12.53
C ALA A 67 9.61 -0.68 -11.48
N VAL A 68 8.64 -0.53 -10.58
CA VAL A 68 8.71 0.38 -9.43
C VAL A 68 9.90 0.06 -8.54
N ARG A 69 10.06 -1.22 -8.15
CA ARG A 69 11.18 -1.67 -7.30
C ARG A 69 12.53 -1.43 -7.95
N LEU A 70 12.63 -1.66 -9.25
CA LEU A 70 13.86 -1.40 -10.02
C LEU A 70 14.19 0.09 -10.04
N ARG A 71 13.20 0.95 -10.27
CA ARG A 71 13.38 2.41 -10.28
C ARG A 71 13.77 2.94 -8.89
N ALA A 72 13.14 2.45 -7.83
CA ALA A 72 13.50 2.76 -6.45
C ALA A 72 14.96 2.36 -6.15
N LYS A 73 15.38 1.16 -6.58
CA LYS A 73 16.77 0.69 -6.46
C LYS A 73 17.77 1.60 -7.17
N ILE A 74 17.46 2.05 -8.39
CA ILE A 74 18.33 3.00 -9.13
C ILE A 74 18.50 4.30 -8.35
N PHE A 75 17.41 4.90 -7.87
CA PHE A 75 17.49 6.14 -7.08
C PHE A 75 18.28 5.96 -5.78
N ARG A 76 18.12 4.82 -5.12
CA ARG A 76 18.90 4.47 -3.93
C ARG A 76 20.40 4.40 -4.19
N ASP A 77 20.80 3.77 -5.29
CA ASP A 77 22.20 3.67 -5.70
C ASP A 77 22.76 5.05 -6.05
N GLU A 78 21.99 5.91 -6.72
CA GLU A 78 22.40 7.29 -7.01
C GLU A 78 22.57 8.16 -5.75
N LEU A 79 21.67 8.00 -4.77
CA LEU A 79 21.71 8.74 -3.51
C LEU A 79 22.87 8.28 -2.62
N SER A 80 23.08 6.97 -2.49
CA SER A 80 24.16 6.40 -1.67
C SER A 80 25.56 6.70 -2.24
N THR A 81 25.70 6.78 -3.56
CA THR A 81 26.97 7.17 -4.22
C THR A 81 27.19 8.69 -4.29
N GLY A 82 26.22 9.49 -3.81
CA GLY A 82 26.28 10.95 -3.88
C GLY A 82 26.14 11.53 -5.29
N LYS A 83 25.81 10.70 -6.30
CA LYS A 83 25.51 11.15 -7.67
C LYS A 83 24.27 12.04 -7.71
N ARG A 84 23.31 11.76 -6.82
CA ARG A 84 22.12 12.57 -6.60
C ARG A 84 22.16 13.16 -5.20
N LYS A 85 21.87 14.46 -5.08
CA LYS A 85 21.71 15.15 -3.79
C LYS A 85 20.23 15.21 -3.41
N ILE A 86 19.93 15.13 -2.12
CA ILE A 86 18.57 15.31 -1.61
C ILE A 86 18.28 16.81 -1.58
N PRO A 87 17.26 17.30 -2.32
CA PRO A 87 16.89 18.71 -2.27
C PRO A 87 16.28 19.06 -0.89
N PRO A 88 16.42 20.30 -0.39
CA PRO A 88 15.85 20.71 0.91
C PRO A 88 14.33 20.53 0.99
N ASP A 89 13.64 20.76 -0.12
CA ASP A 89 12.18 20.69 -0.31
C ASP A 89 11.70 19.35 -0.87
N TRP A 90 12.46 18.26 -0.68
CA TRP A 90 12.19 16.95 -1.27
C TRP A 90 10.76 16.42 -1.05
N TYR A 91 10.06 16.84 0.01
CA TYR A 91 8.69 16.43 0.32
C TYR A 91 7.67 16.91 -0.73
N THR A 92 8.00 17.94 -1.52
CA THR A 92 7.17 18.46 -2.63
C THR A 92 7.37 17.68 -3.93
N THR A 93 8.31 16.73 -3.97
CA THR A 93 8.61 15.94 -5.17
C THR A 93 7.35 15.22 -5.68
N GLU A 94 6.96 15.51 -6.93
CA GLU A 94 5.79 14.92 -7.58
C GLU A 94 5.94 13.41 -7.78
N ASP A 95 7.15 12.96 -8.15
CA ASP A 95 7.43 11.54 -8.36
C ASP A 95 7.40 10.78 -7.02
N PRO A 96 6.40 9.90 -6.80
CA PRO A 96 6.24 9.23 -5.51
C PRO A 96 7.39 8.28 -5.18
N ILE A 97 8.02 7.67 -6.19
CA ILE A 97 9.14 6.75 -6.01
C ILE A 97 10.35 7.54 -5.53
N LEU A 98 10.64 8.65 -6.20
CA LEU A 98 11.77 9.49 -5.86
C LEU A 98 11.58 10.14 -4.49
N ARG A 99 10.36 10.59 -4.17
CA ARG A 99 10.01 11.14 -2.84
C ARG A 99 10.24 10.13 -1.72
N ALA A 100 9.82 8.87 -1.92
CA ALA A 100 10.03 7.81 -0.94
C ALA A 100 11.52 7.48 -0.73
N GLU A 101 12.33 7.48 -1.80
CA GLU A 101 13.78 7.26 -1.69
C GLU A 101 14.51 8.48 -1.07
N TYR A 102 14.03 9.71 -1.28
CA TYR A 102 14.52 10.88 -0.53
C TYR A 102 14.22 10.77 0.96
N LEU A 103 12.99 10.39 1.34
CA LEU A 103 12.64 10.09 2.73
C LEU A 103 13.57 9.02 3.31
N ARG A 104 13.73 7.89 2.61
CA ARG A 104 14.63 6.80 3.03
C ARG A 104 16.04 7.33 3.31
N ALA A 105 16.62 8.10 2.39
CA ALA A 105 17.98 8.60 2.55
C ALA A 105 18.12 9.57 3.73
N GLN A 106 17.10 10.40 4.02
CA GLN A 106 17.05 11.21 5.23
C GLN A 106 16.98 10.35 6.50
N LEU A 107 16.14 9.32 6.50
CA LEU A 107 16.02 8.40 7.63
C LEU A 107 17.30 7.60 7.86
N VAL A 108 17.99 7.13 6.81
CA VAL A 108 19.29 6.45 6.92
C VAL A 108 20.34 7.40 7.49
N LYS A 109 20.33 8.67 7.07
CA LYS A 109 21.22 9.69 7.63
C LYS A 109 20.97 9.92 9.12
N GLN A 110 19.72 9.87 9.57
CA GLN A 110 19.34 10.14 10.96
C GLN A 110 19.49 8.93 11.89
N PHE A 111 19.06 7.75 11.45
CA PHE A 111 18.94 6.55 12.28
C PHE A 111 19.92 5.43 11.89
N GLY A 112 20.66 5.61 10.80
CA GLY A 112 21.49 4.58 10.19
C GLY A 112 20.71 3.66 9.25
N ASP A 113 21.44 2.77 8.57
CA ASP A 113 20.91 1.79 7.64
C ASP A 113 20.39 0.56 8.42
N ILE A 114 19.27 0.74 9.13
CA ILE A 114 18.63 -0.30 9.95
C ILE A 114 17.30 -0.79 9.31
N PRO A 115 16.85 -2.02 9.60
CA PRO A 115 15.65 -2.59 8.98
C PRO A 115 14.39 -1.71 9.09
N GLN A 116 14.19 -1.04 10.23
CA GLN A 116 13.01 -0.21 10.49
C GLN A 116 12.92 0.99 9.55
N VAL A 117 14.05 1.56 9.14
CA VAL A 117 14.08 2.64 8.15
C VAL A 117 13.56 2.14 6.80
N HIS A 118 13.86 0.90 6.43
CA HIS A 118 13.40 0.30 5.18
C HIS A 118 11.90 0.04 5.20
N THR A 119 11.39 -0.48 6.32
CA THR A 119 9.96 -0.71 6.50
C THR A 119 9.16 0.59 6.36
N VAL A 120 9.59 1.67 7.01
CA VAL A 120 8.92 2.99 6.89
C VAL A 120 9.02 3.54 5.47
N ALA A 121 10.19 3.47 4.84
CA ALA A 121 10.36 3.95 3.46
C ALA A 121 9.50 3.18 2.45
N GLU A 122 9.41 1.86 2.60
CA GLU A 122 8.58 1.01 1.73
C GLU A 122 7.08 1.31 1.90
N TRP A 123 6.63 1.55 3.13
CA TRP A 123 5.25 1.98 3.38
C TRP A 123 4.93 3.30 2.65
N HIS A 124 5.83 4.29 2.75
CA HIS A 124 5.69 5.57 2.06
C HIS A 124 5.87 5.50 0.54
N LEU A 125 6.42 4.40 0.02
CA LEU A 125 6.43 4.11 -1.42
C LEU A 125 5.06 3.60 -1.88
N LYS A 126 4.43 2.71 -1.10
CA LYS A 126 3.17 2.04 -1.45
C LYS A 126 1.97 2.98 -1.42
N VAL A 127 1.84 3.81 -0.39
CA VAL A 127 0.65 4.67 -0.19
C VAL A 127 0.41 5.63 -1.37
N PRO A 128 1.40 6.41 -1.85
CA PRO A 128 1.20 7.33 -2.97
C PRO A 128 0.95 6.64 -4.32
N MET A 129 1.19 5.33 -4.42
CA MET A 129 0.92 4.53 -5.62
C MET A 129 -0.52 4.03 -5.69
N GLY A 130 -1.37 4.39 -4.72
CA GLY A 130 -2.73 3.88 -4.66
C GLY A 130 -2.81 2.43 -4.18
N ILE A 131 -1.74 1.88 -3.60
CA ILE A 131 -1.76 0.57 -2.94
C ILE A 131 -2.42 0.78 -1.58
N THR A 132 -3.75 0.76 -1.59
CA THR A 132 -4.61 1.01 -0.42
C THR A 132 -4.84 -0.24 0.41
N ARG A 133 -4.76 -1.43 -0.20
CA ARG A 133 -4.86 -2.73 0.48
C ARG A 133 -3.49 -3.23 0.90
N VAL A 134 -3.04 -2.78 2.07
CA VAL A 134 -1.84 -3.32 2.69
C VAL A 134 -2.25 -4.41 3.70
N PRO A 135 -1.66 -5.62 3.64
CA PRO A 135 -1.93 -6.66 4.63
C PRO A 135 -1.75 -6.14 6.06
N ILE A 136 -2.60 -6.59 6.98
CA ILE A 136 -2.55 -6.14 8.38
C ILE A 136 -1.18 -6.37 9.03
N ASP A 137 -0.49 -7.45 8.65
CA ASP A 137 0.86 -7.79 9.13
C ASP A 137 1.89 -6.74 8.69
N GLU A 138 1.78 -6.24 7.47
CA GLU A 138 2.66 -5.20 6.95
C GLU A 138 2.38 -3.85 7.63
N TYR A 139 1.11 -3.54 7.89
CA TYR A 139 0.75 -2.35 8.68
C TYR A 139 1.27 -2.42 10.11
N ILE A 140 1.20 -3.60 10.75
CA ILE A 140 1.79 -3.84 12.06
C ILE A 140 3.31 -3.64 12.02
N ALA A 141 4.00 -4.19 11.01
CA ALA A 141 5.44 -4.01 10.83
C ALA A 141 5.82 -2.52 10.66
N PHE A 142 5.02 -1.76 9.91
CA PHE A 142 5.18 -0.32 9.78
C PHE A 142 5.04 0.41 11.13
N LEU A 143 4.00 0.10 11.91
CA LEU A 143 3.78 0.71 13.23
C LEU A 143 4.88 0.35 14.24
N GLU A 144 5.40 -0.88 14.18
CA GLU A 144 6.55 -1.31 14.98
C GLU A 144 7.81 -0.53 14.60
N ALA A 145 8.06 -0.36 13.30
CA ALA A 145 9.18 0.42 12.80
C ALA A 145 9.05 1.91 13.20
N GLN A 146 7.86 2.50 13.06
CA GLN A 146 7.60 3.86 13.55
C GLN A 146 7.83 3.98 15.06
N LEU A 147 7.30 3.06 15.86
CA LEU A 147 7.47 3.08 17.31
C LEU A 147 8.94 2.96 17.72
N HIS A 148 9.74 2.23 16.95
CA HIS A 148 11.19 2.10 17.16
C HIS A 148 11.94 3.39 16.84
N LEU A 149 11.65 4.02 15.69
CA LEU A 149 12.32 5.24 15.23
C LEU A 149 11.87 6.49 16.00
N TRP A 150 10.58 6.57 16.33
CA TRP A 150 9.95 7.69 17.04
C TRP A 150 8.96 7.16 18.10
N PRO A 151 9.44 6.83 19.31
CA PRO A 151 8.59 6.31 20.37
C PRO A 151 7.47 7.30 20.74
N SER A 152 6.22 6.94 20.43
CA SER A 152 5.03 7.75 20.74
C SER A 152 3.93 6.89 21.39
N ASN A 153 3.22 7.48 22.36
CA ASN A 153 2.05 6.84 22.98
C ASN A 153 0.92 6.63 21.97
N VAL A 154 0.82 7.49 20.95
CA VAL A 154 -0.19 7.34 19.88
C VAL A 154 0.12 6.10 19.06
N THR A 155 1.34 5.99 18.51
CA THR A 155 1.78 4.81 17.73
C THR A 155 1.65 3.52 18.53
N ARG A 156 1.96 3.55 19.83
CA ARG A 156 1.79 2.38 20.71
C ARG A 156 0.34 1.91 20.79
N ARG A 157 -0.62 2.82 21.00
CA ARG A 157 -2.06 2.49 21.03
C ARG A 157 -2.55 1.99 19.67
N THR A 158 -2.11 2.64 18.58
CA THR A 158 -2.46 2.21 17.22
C THR A 158 -1.95 0.80 16.92
N LEU A 159 -0.72 0.49 17.32
CA LEU A 159 -0.12 -0.84 17.18
C LEU A 159 -0.89 -1.89 18.00
N GLU A 160 -1.28 -1.58 19.23
CA GLU A 160 -2.10 -2.46 20.06
C GLU A 160 -3.46 -2.74 19.43
N ASN A 161 -4.12 -1.69 18.92
CA ASN A 161 -5.38 -1.83 18.20
C ASN A 161 -5.23 -2.68 16.94
N ALA A 162 -4.18 -2.47 16.13
CA ALA A 162 -3.92 -3.26 14.92
C ALA A 162 -3.69 -4.74 15.25
N ARG A 163 -2.90 -5.05 16.30
CA ARG A 163 -2.70 -6.42 16.79
C ARG A 163 -3.99 -7.05 17.32
N ASN A 164 -4.83 -6.28 18.02
CA ASN A 164 -6.13 -6.76 18.49
C ASN A 164 -7.07 -7.02 17.33
N ARG A 165 -7.08 -6.17 16.29
CA ARG A 165 -7.79 -6.44 15.03
C ARG A 165 -7.27 -7.74 14.42
N GLN A 166 -5.98 -7.89 14.21
CA GLN A 166 -5.38 -9.12 13.66
C GLN A 166 -5.77 -10.39 14.44
N LYS A 167 -5.76 -10.34 15.78
CA LYS A 167 -6.17 -11.47 16.64
C LYS A 167 -7.67 -11.77 16.58
N ASN A 168 -8.50 -10.73 16.46
CA ASN A 168 -9.95 -10.84 16.46
C ASN A 168 -10.53 -10.97 15.03
N THR A 169 -9.74 -10.72 13.99
CA THR A 169 -10.05 -11.08 12.62
C THR A 169 -10.14 -12.61 12.61
N PRO A 170 -11.33 -13.19 12.40
CA PRO A 170 -11.48 -14.63 12.33
C PRO A 170 -10.47 -15.12 11.31
N GLU A 171 -9.59 -16.01 11.75
CA GLU A 171 -8.48 -16.61 11.01
C GLU A 171 -8.80 -16.74 9.52
N LEU A 172 -8.42 -15.72 8.72
CA LEU A 172 -8.83 -15.46 7.33
C LEU A 172 -10.24 -15.98 7.02
N SER A 173 -11.24 -15.10 6.86
CA SER A 173 -12.56 -15.52 6.38
C SER A 173 -12.39 -16.54 5.25
N PRO A 174 -13.24 -17.58 5.14
CA PRO A 174 -13.08 -18.60 4.10
C PRO A 174 -12.79 -18.02 2.71
N GLN A 175 -13.37 -16.85 2.43
CA GLN A 175 -13.07 -16.01 1.27
C GLN A 175 -11.58 -15.64 1.15
N SER A 176 -10.98 -15.07 2.20
CA SER A 176 -9.58 -14.66 2.20
C SER A 176 -8.59 -15.82 2.08
N LYS A 177 -8.90 -17.02 2.62
CA LYS A 177 -8.11 -18.23 2.34
C LYS A 177 -8.24 -18.66 0.88
N ASN A 178 -9.42 -18.47 0.28
CA ASN A 178 -9.65 -18.76 -1.13
C ASN A 178 -8.89 -17.75 -2.02
N ASP A 179 -8.91 -16.45 -1.69
CA ASP A 179 -8.18 -15.41 -2.42
C ASP A 179 -6.65 -15.67 -2.40
N GLN A 180 -6.11 -16.15 -1.28
CA GLN A 180 -4.70 -16.59 -1.22
C GLN A 180 -4.43 -17.78 -2.15
N LEU A 181 -5.31 -18.80 -2.14
CA LEU A 181 -5.19 -19.94 -3.04
C LEU A 181 -5.27 -19.55 -4.50
N GLN A 182 -6.08 -18.54 -4.84
CA GLN A 182 -6.18 -18.02 -6.20
C GLN A 182 -4.81 -17.59 -6.75
N THR A 183 -3.93 -17.08 -5.89
CA THR A 183 -2.58 -16.65 -6.24
C THR A 183 -1.55 -17.77 -6.09
N GLU A 184 -1.58 -18.52 -4.98
CA GLU A 184 -0.56 -19.51 -4.63
C GLU A 184 -0.72 -20.84 -5.38
N ASN A 185 -1.96 -21.29 -5.59
CA ASN A 185 -2.29 -22.54 -6.26
C ASN A 185 -3.65 -22.41 -6.99
N PRO A 186 -3.66 -21.78 -8.18
CA PRO A 186 -4.89 -21.52 -8.93
C PRO A 186 -5.71 -22.79 -9.23
N GLN A 187 -5.05 -23.94 -9.37
CA GLN A 187 -5.73 -25.23 -9.63
C GLN A 187 -6.53 -25.69 -8.41
N LEU A 188 -5.92 -25.66 -7.23
CA LEU A 188 -6.61 -26.01 -5.99
C LEU A 188 -7.73 -25.01 -5.66
N TRP A 189 -7.53 -23.74 -5.98
CA TRP A 189 -8.60 -22.74 -5.92
C TRP A 189 -9.78 -23.13 -6.82
N ALA A 190 -9.52 -23.46 -8.08
CA ALA A 190 -10.56 -23.84 -9.03
C ALA A 190 -11.31 -25.12 -8.61
N GLU A 191 -10.63 -26.10 -8.02
CA GLU A 191 -11.27 -27.29 -7.44
C GLU A 191 -12.25 -26.92 -6.32
N ARG A 192 -11.83 -26.07 -5.37
CA ARG A 192 -12.70 -25.62 -4.27
C ARG A 192 -13.85 -24.74 -4.73
N GLU A 193 -13.58 -23.86 -5.68
CA GLU A 193 -14.60 -22.97 -6.23
C GLU A 193 -15.67 -23.77 -6.99
N ARG A 194 -15.25 -24.82 -7.72
CA ARG A 194 -16.16 -25.79 -8.32
C ARG A 194 -17.01 -26.50 -7.28
N GLU A 195 -16.41 -27.03 -6.22
CA GLU A 195 -17.17 -27.68 -5.13
C GLU A 195 -18.20 -26.73 -4.51
N ARG A 196 -17.82 -25.47 -4.25
CA ARG A 196 -18.71 -24.43 -3.72
C ARG A 196 -19.88 -24.16 -4.65
N LEU A 197 -19.61 -23.90 -5.93
CA LEU A 197 -20.66 -23.61 -6.92
C LEU A 197 -21.55 -24.83 -7.19
N ILE A 198 -21.02 -26.06 -7.16
CA ILE A 198 -21.82 -27.29 -7.24
C ILE A 198 -22.75 -27.40 -6.03
N GLN A 199 -22.28 -27.05 -4.84
CA GLN A 199 -23.12 -27.08 -3.64
C GLN A 199 -24.27 -26.06 -3.72
N GLU A 200 -24.03 -24.89 -4.31
CA GLU A 200 -25.01 -23.80 -4.40
C GLU A 200 -25.99 -23.97 -5.57
N HIS A 201 -25.52 -24.40 -6.73
CA HIS A 201 -26.29 -24.42 -7.99
C HIS A 201 -26.51 -25.83 -8.56
N GLY A 202 -25.89 -26.84 -7.97
CA GLY A 202 -25.87 -28.21 -8.48
C GLY A 202 -24.73 -28.47 -9.47
N ASP A 203 -24.51 -29.75 -9.75
CA ASP A 203 -23.51 -30.22 -10.71
C ASP A 203 -24.04 -30.08 -12.16
N ILE A 204 -24.05 -28.83 -12.65
CA ILE A 204 -24.53 -28.45 -13.98
C ILE A 204 -23.39 -27.90 -14.84
N PRO A 205 -23.46 -28.01 -16.19
CA PRO A 205 -22.36 -27.60 -17.08
C PRO A 205 -21.87 -26.15 -16.88
N GLN A 206 -22.78 -25.24 -16.51
CA GLN A 206 -22.50 -23.82 -16.33
C GLN A 206 -21.50 -23.57 -15.19
N VAL A 207 -21.57 -24.35 -14.10
CA VAL A 207 -20.60 -24.25 -12.99
C VAL A 207 -19.19 -24.55 -13.50
N HIS A 208 -19.03 -25.61 -14.29
CA HIS A 208 -17.72 -25.96 -14.84
C HIS A 208 -17.20 -24.91 -15.83
N ILE A 209 -18.07 -24.35 -16.67
CA ILE A 209 -17.71 -23.30 -17.63
C ILE A 209 -17.15 -22.07 -16.90
N ILE A 210 -17.80 -21.64 -15.82
CA ILE A 210 -17.34 -20.48 -15.02
C ILE A 210 -15.96 -20.76 -14.43
N VAL A 211 -15.81 -21.89 -13.73
CA VAL A 211 -14.54 -22.24 -13.06
C VAL A 211 -13.39 -22.42 -14.06
N ASP A 212 -13.63 -23.09 -15.19
CA ASP A 212 -12.60 -23.31 -16.19
C ASP A 212 -12.18 -21.98 -16.86
N TYR A 213 -13.13 -21.07 -17.08
CA TYR A 213 -12.86 -19.71 -17.56
C TYR A 213 -12.00 -18.92 -16.57
N ASP A 214 -12.40 -18.87 -15.29
CA ASP A 214 -11.67 -18.13 -14.27
C ASP A 214 -10.26 -18.69 -14.06
N LEU A 215 -10.09 -20.02 -14.09
CA LEU A 215 -8.78 -20.65 -14.02
C LEU A 215 -7.88 -20.26 -15.20
N LYS A 216 -8.42 -20.22 -16.43
CA LYS A 216 -7.67 -19.76 -17.61
C LYS A 216 -7.23 -18.31 -17.45
N TRP A 217 -8.14 -17.46 -17.01
CA TRP A 217 -7.87 -16.05 -16.76
C TRP A 217 -6.74 -15.88 -15.74
N LEU A 218 -6.80 -16.59 -14.61
CA LEU A 218 -5.78 -16.57 -13.56
C LEU A 218 -4.41 -17.05 -14.02
N LEU A 219 -4.38 -18.06 -14.89
CA LEU A 219 -3.14 -18.59 -15.46
C LEU A 219 -2.59 -17.72 -16.61
N GLY A 220 -3.23 -16.60 -16.94
CA GLY A 220 -2.85 -15.73 -18.06
C GLY A 220 -2.94 -16.44 -19.41
N GLN A 221 -3.78 -17.47 -19.52
CA GLN A 221 -3.97 -18.20 -20.76
C GLN A 221 -4.84 -17.38 -21.72
N PRO A 222 -4.61 -17.48 -23.04
CA PRO A 222 -5.45 -16.79 -24.01
C PRO A 222 -6.89 -17.32 -23.93
N ILE A 223 -7.84 -16.38 -23.90
CA ILE A 223 -9.29 -16.63 -23.88
C ILE A 223 -9.84 -16.21 -25.24
N THR A 224 -10.61 -17.10 -25.87
CA THR A 224 -11.27 -16.82 -27.15
C THR A 224 -12.62 -16.12 -26.95
N ASP A 225 -13.09 -15.43 -27.98
CA ASP A 225 -14.40 -14.76 -27.98
C ASP A 225 -15.55 -15.75 -27.67
N ASP A 226 -15.47 -16.99 -28.18
CA ASP A 226 -16.48 -18.03 -27.91
C ASP A 226 -16.47 -18.50 -26.44
N GLU A 227 -15.28 -18.64 -25.84
CA GLU A 227 -15.16 -18.99 -24.43
C GLU A 227 -15.71 -17.89 -23.53
N TYR A 228 -15.46 -16.63 -23.86
CA TYR A 228 -16.02 -15.51 -23.11
C TYR A 228 -17.54 -15.43 -23.22
N LEU A 229 -18.13 -15.71 -24.39
CA LEU A 229 -19.58 -15.81 -24.51
C LEU A 229 -20.15 -16.93 -23.67
N ASN A 230 -19.56 -18.13 -23.74
CA ASN A 230 -20.02 -19.26 -22.94
C ASN A 230 -19.97 -18.96 -21.44
N TYR A 231 -18.92 -18.24 -21.00
CA TYR A 231 -18.82 -17.74 -19.63
C TYR A 231 -19.98 -16.79 -19.28
N LEU A 232 -20.25 -15.76 -20.08
CA LEU A 232 -21.35 -14.82 -19.83
C LEU A 232 -22.72 -15.52 -19.83
N GLU A 233 -22.93 -16.48 -20.74
CA GLU A 233 -24.14 -17.31 -20.77
C GLU A 233 -24.28 -18.14 -19.49
N ALA A 234 -23.18 -18.73 -19.00
CA ALA A 234 -23.16 -19.48 -17.75
C ALA A 234 -23.43 -18.58 -16.53
N VAL A 235 -22.83 -17.39 -16.46
CA VAL A 235 -23.07 -16.43 -15.37
C VAL A 235 -24.53 -16.02 -15.30
N VAL A 236 -25.13 -15.60 -16.43
CA VAL A 236 -26.55 -15.21 -16.50
C VAL A 236 -27.48 -16.40 -16.20
N HIS A 237 -27.04 -17.63 -16.49
CA HIS A 237 -27.80 -18.82 -16.13
C HIS A 237 -27.80 -19.08 -14.61
N LEU A 238 -26.65 -18.92 -13.95
CA LEU A 238 -26.54 -19.11 -12.49
C LEU A 238 -27.17 -17.96 -11.69
N ASP A 239 -27.09 -16.73 -12.21
CA ASP A 239 -27.73 -15.55 -11.66
C ASP A 239 -28.61 -14.84 -12.70
N PRO A 240 -29.87 -15.30 -12.87
CA PRO A 240 -30.82 -14.68 -13.79
C PRO A 240 -31.23 -13.27 -13.41
N GLU A 241 -30.83 -12.72 -12.27
CA GLU A 241 -31.13 -11.34 -11.88
C GLU A 241 -29.96 -10.38 -12.15
N ASP A 242 -28.81 -10.89 -12.61
CA ASP A 242 -27.64 -10.07 -12.99
C ASP A 242 -27.90 -9.29 -14.28
N GLU A 243 -28.47 -8.09 -14.14
CA GLU A 243 -28.73 -7.16 -15.23
C GLU A 243 -27.47 -6.71 -15.97
N ILE A 244 -26.31 -6.66 -15.28
CA ILE A 244 -25.04 -6.30 -15.92
C ILE A 244 -24.59 -7.45 -16.82
N GLY A 245 -24.60 -8.68 -16.31
CA GLY A 245 -24.32 -9.89 -17.08
C GLY A 245 -25.21 -10.03 -18.30
N LYS A 246 -26.52 -9.80 -18.17
CA LYS A 246 -27.47 -9.82 -19.31
C LYS A 246 -27.13 -8.79 -20.39
N ARG A 247 -26.78 -7.55 -19.99
CA ARG A 247 -26.41 -6.49 -20.94
C ARG A 247 -25.10 -6.83 -21.65
N LEU A 248 -24.10 -7.31 -20.91
CA LEU A 248 -22.83 -7.78 -21.46
C LEU A 248 -23.06 -8.90 -22.48
N LEU A 249 -23.83 -9.92 -22.11
CA LEU A 249 -24.13 -11.06 -22.96
C LEU A 249 -24.79 -10.63 -24.27
N LYS A 250 -25.88 -9.85 -24.19
CA LYS A 250 -26.60 -9.36 -25.37
C LYS A 250 -25.71 -8.55 -26.31
N ARG A 251 -24.82 -7.73 -25.75
CA ARG A 251 -23.90 -6.89 -26.54
C ARG A 251 -22.85 -7.73 -27.24
N HIS A 252 -22.24 -8.70 -26.56
CA HIS A 252 -21.26 -9.59 -27.16
C HIS A 252 -21.86 -10.53 -28.20
N GLN A 253 -23.10 -11.01 -27.98
CA GLN A 253 -23.84 -11.76 -29.00
C GLN A 253 -24.08 -10.93 -30.26
N LYS A 254 -24.43 -9.64 -30.09
CA LYS A 254 -24.57 -8.70 -31.22
C LYS A 254 -23.23 -8.47 -31.93
N ALA A 255 -22.15 -8.20 -31.18
CA ALA A 255 -20.82 -7.99 -31.75
C ALA A 255 -20.37 -9.21 -32.58
N LYS A 256 -20.58 -10.43 -32.08
CA LYS A 256 -20.31 -11.67 -32.81
C LYS A 256 -21.13 -11.78 -34.10
N ALA A 257 -22.41 -11.43 -34.07
CA ALA A 257 -23.27 -11.43 -35.26
C ALA A 257 -22.82 -10.40 -36.30
N ASP A 258 -22.30 -9.26 -35.85
CA ASP A 258 -21.78 -8.19 -36.69
C ASP A 258 -20.31 -8.42 -37.15
N GLY A 259 -19.67 -9.51 -36.70
CA GLY A 259 -18.27 -9.83 -37.00
C GLY A 259 -17.27 -8.88 -36.33
N ILE A 260 -17.66 -8.23 -35.23
CA ILE A 260 -16.84 -7.30 -34.45
C ILE A 260 -16.06 -8.10 -33.39
N PRO A 261 -14.72 -8.03 -33.37
CA PRO A 261 -13.91 -8.67 -32.33
C PRO A 261 -14.25 -8.13 -30.93
N PHE A 262 -14.16 -8.99 -29.91
CA PHE A 262 -14.63 -8.62 -28.56
C PHE A 262 -13.82 -7.50 -27.91
N LYS A 263 -12.52 -7.47 -28.15
CA LYS A 263 -11.63 -6.39 -27.70
C LYS A 263 -12.04 -4.99 -28.19
N ASP A 264 -12.86 -4.91 -29.25
CA ASP A 264 -13.32 -3.67 -29.85
C ASP A 264 -14.74 -3.27 -29.34
N VAL A 265 -15.35 -4.07 -28.45
CA VAL A 265 -16.63 -3.77 -27.82
C VAL A 265 -16.40 -2.76 -26.69
N ASN A 266 -16.89 -1.53 -26.86
CA ASN A 266 -16.85 -0.52 -25.80
C ASN A 266 -17.70 -0.97 -24.59
N ILE A 267 -17.08 -1.12 -23.42
CA ILE A 267 -17.73 -1.55 -22.16
C ILE A 267 -18.29 -0.35 -21.39
N ASP A 268 -17.81 0.87 -21.65
CA ASP A 268 -18.17 2.07 -20.89
C ASP A 268 -19.66 2.43 -21.02
N ASP A 269 -20.32 2.00 -22.09
CA ASP A 269 -21.76 2.20 -22.30
C ASP A 269 -22.65 1.27 -21.44
N ILE A 270 -22.06 0.29 -20.73
CA ILE A 270 -22.81 -0.77 -20.01
C ILE A 270 -23.11 -0.35 -18.58
N ILE A 271 -22.18 0.37 -17.95
CA ILE A 271 -22.38 0.95 -16.62
C ILE A 271 -23.35 2.11 -16.82
N PRO A 272 -24.58 2.06 -16.26
CA PRO A 272 -25.46 3.21 -16.33
C PRO A 272 -24.68 4.42 -15.79
N PRO A 273 -24.73 5.58 -16.46
CA PRO A 273 -24.10 6.78 -15.91
C PRO A 273 -24.57 6.88 -14.47
N LYS A 274 -23.63 6.97 -13.52
CA LYS A 274 -23.99 7.24 -12.13
C LYS A 274 -24.87 8.48 -12.19
N ASP A 275 -26.13 8.33 -11.81
CA ASP A 275 -27.01 9.47 -11.65
C ASP A 275 -26.39 10.30 -10.53
N ASN A 276 -25.53 11.26 -10.91
CA ASN A 276 -24.93 12.22 -10.00
C ASN A 276 -25.97 13.28 -9.55
N ASN A 277 -27.27 12.96 -9.72
CA ASN A 277 -28.42 13.74 -9.32
C ASN A 277 -29.04 13.15 -8.05
N GLU A 278 -28.24 12.71 -7.08
CA GLU A 278 -28.69 12.78 -5.68
C GLU A 278 -28.52 14.23 -5.24
N ASP A 279 -29.55 15.01 -5.56
CA ASP A 279 -30.10 16.11 -4.77
C ASP A 279 -29.16 16.69 -3.70
N ASN A 280 -28.39 17.71 -4.10
CA ASN A 280 -28.05 18.83 -3.20
C ASN A 280 -29.30 19.72 -3.02
N ASP A 281 -30.40 19.14 -2.56
CA ASP A 281 -31.54 19.88 -2.04
C ASP A 281 -31.36 20.02 -0.51
N GLU A 282 -30.50 20.97 -0.12
CA GLU A 282 -30.56 21.69 1.17
C GLU A 282 -30.99 23.14 0.94
#